data_AF-A0A1T4XK99-F1
#
_entry.id   AF-A0A1T4XK99-F1
#
_cell.length_a   1.000
_cell.length_b   1.000
_cell.length_c   1.000
_cell.angle_alpha   90.00
_cell.angle_beta   90.00
_cell.angle_gamma   90.00
#
_symmetry.space_group_name_H-M   'P 1'
#
loop_
_entity.id
_entity.type
_entity.pdbx_description
1 polymer ?
#
loop_
_entity_poly.entity_id
_entity_poly.type
_entity_poly.pdbx_seq_one_letter_code
_entity_poly.pdbx_strand_id
1 'polypeptide(L)'
;MKQNHTRVFFIETAFLTLFVLLALTVLVQVFGKARQLGEQAAHTSAAALILQNVDADLQAGAGVFAALTEPSAAAQSFTICYNAEGEQDADGAYRVQVRAEPASAGKNGRYWTAEIVISDADRTTRYTVANTACYYKKGAA
;
A
#
# COMPACT_ATOMS: atom_id res chain seq x y z
N MET A 1 65.91 -1.10 -19.28
CA MET A 1 64.94 -1.63 -18.29
C MET A 1 64.06 -0.59 -17.60
N LYS A 2 64.23 0.73 -17.81
CA LYS A 2 63.48 1.79 -17.10
C LYS A 2 62.05 2.04 -17.62
N GLN A 3 61.76 1.67 -18.87
CA GLN A 3 60.50 1.95 -19.56
C GLN A 3 59.35 1.01 -19.15
N ASN A 4 59.66 -0.23 -18.76
CA ASN A 4 58.65 -1.24 -18.39
C ASN A 4 58.01 -0.93 -17.03
N HIS A 5 58.80 -0.43 -16.08
CA HIS A 5 58.33 -0.10 -14.73
C HIS A 5 57.32 1.06 -14.73
N THR A 6 57.52 2.05 -15.60
CA THR A 6 56.60 3.20 -15.74
C THR A 6 55.27 2.77 -16.36
N ARG A 7 55.30 1.89 -17.37
CA ARG A 7 54.07 1.37 -18.01
C ARG A 7 53.26 0.50 -17.05
N VAL A 8 53.91 -0.35 -16.26
CA VAL A 8 53.25 -1.20 -15.26
C VAL A 8 52.56 -0.36 -14.19
N PHE A 9 53.22 0.69 -13.67
CA PHE A 9 52.63 1.59 -12.69
C PHE A 9 51.38 2.33 -13.20
N PHE A 10 51.40 2.77 -14.47
CA PHE A 10 50.24 3.38 -15.11
C PHE A 10 49.07 2.41 -15.27
N ILE A 11 49.36 1.17 -15.68
CA ILE A 11 48.35 0.13 -15.84
C ILE A 11 47.74 -0.22 -14.47
N GLU A 12 48.56 -0.38 -13.44
CA GLU A 12 48.11 -0.66 -12.07
C GLU A 12 47.22 0.46 -11.52
N THR A 13 47.65 1.72 -11.69
CA THR A 13 46.85 2.89 -11.28
C THR A 13 45.53 2.95 -12.06
N ALA A 14 45.53 2.65 -13.36
CA ALA A 14 44.33 2.63 -14.18
C ALA A 14 43.36 1.52 -13.75
N PHE A 15 43.85 0.31 -13.43
CA PHE A 15 43.03 -0.77 -12.90
C PHE A 15 42.46 -0.44 -11.53
N LEU A 16 43.26 0.14 -10.63
CA LEU A 16 42.82 0.52 -9.30
C LEU A 16 41.76 1.64 -9.37
N THR A 17 41.95 2.60 -10.27
CA THR A 17 40.96 3.65 -10.55
C THR A 17 39.67 3.06 -11.12
N LEU A 18 39.77 2.16 -12.11
CA LEU A 18 38.60 1.48 -12.69
C LEU A 18 37.86 0.66 -11.63
N PHE A 19 38.59 -0.05 -10.78
CA PHE A 19 38.01 -0.83 -9.67
C PHE A 19 37.27 0.07 -8.69
N VAL A 20 37.85 1.21 -8.30
CA VAL A 20 37.20 2.19 -7.42
C VAL A 20 35.93 2.76 -8.07
N LEU A 21 35.97 3.12 -9.36
CA LEU A 21 34.80 3.61 -10.09
C LEU A 21 33.70 2.55 -10.18
N LEU A 22 34.06 1.29 -10.42
CA LEU A 22 33.11 0.17 -10.41
C LEU A 22 32.50 -0.01 -9.01
N ALA A 23 33.31 0.01 -7.95
CA ALA A 23 32.82 -0.09 -6.58
C ALA A 23 31.86 1.05 -6.21
N LEU A 24 32.19 2.29 -6.59
CA LEU A 24 31.31 3.46 -6.42
C LEU A 24 29.98 3.28 -7.16
N THR A 25 30.02 2.78 -8.39
CA THR A 25 28.82 2.53 -9.19
C THR A 25 27.92 1.50 -8.52
N VAL A 26 28.48 0.41 -8.02
CA VAL A 26 27.74 -0.62 -7.28
C VAL A 26 27.13 -0.05 -6.00
N LEU A 27 27.88 0.77 -5.24
CA LEU A 27 27.36 1.42 -4.04
C LEU A 27 26.15 2.30 -4.36
N VAL A 28 26.23 3.15 -5.38
CA VAL A 28 25.10 4.00 -5.80
C VAL A 28 23.88 3.16 -6.17
N GLN A 29 24.06 2.05 -6.88
CA GLN A 29 22.97 1.14 -7.23
C GLN A 29 22.33 0.49 -6.00
N VAL A 30 23.15 0.04 -5.03
CA VAL A 30 22.66 -0.57 -3.79
C VAL A 30 21.87 0.44 -2.96
N PHE A 31 22.38 1.67 -2.80
CA PHE A 31 21.67 2.73 -2.09
C PHE A 31 20.36 3.13 -2.79
N GLY A 32 20.37 3.20 -4.13
CA GLY A 32 19.16 3.45 -4.91
C GLY A 32 18.09 2.38 -4.68
N LYS A 33 18.47 1.10 -4.74
CA LYS A 33 17.55 -0.02 -4.46
C LYS A 33 17.07 -0.03 -3.01
N ALA A 34 17.95 0.24 -2.05
CA ALA A 34 17.58 0.31 -0.63
C ALA A 34 16.55 1.42 -0.36
N ARG A 35 16.72 2.57 -1.01
CA ARG A 35 15.74 3.67 -0.92
C ARG A 35 14.38 3.27 -1.50
N GLN A 36 14.37 2.66 -2.68
CA GLN A 36 13.13 2.17 -3.30
C GLN A 36 12.42 1.16 -2.41
N LEU A 37 13.16 0.22 -1.82
CA LEU A 37 12.60 -0.74 -0.87
C LEU A 37 12.04 -0.05 0.39
N GLY A 38 12.71 0.99 0.88
CA GLY A 38 12.23 1.80 2.00
C GLY A 38 10.94 2.56 1.70
N GLU A 39 10.85 3.18 0.53
CA GLU A 39 9.63 3.86 0.06
C GLU A 39 8.48 2.86 -0.11
N GLN A 40 8.75 1.69 -0.71
CA GLN A 40 7.75 0.63 -0.86
C GLN A 40 7.29 0.06 0.49
N ALA A 41 8.21 -0.11 1.46
CA ALA A 41 7.87 -0.52 2.81
C ALA A 41 6.96 0.51 3.50
N ALA A 42 7.29 1.81 3.38
CA ALA A 42 6.47 2.89 3.93
C ALA A 42 5.04 2.87 3.35
N HIS A 43 4.89 2.74 2.03
CA HIS A 43 3.57 2.62 1.41
C HIS A 43 2.79 1.39 1.87
N THR A 44 3.48 0.26 2.06
CA THR A 44 2.85 -0.99 2.50
C THR A 44 2.39 -0.89 3.96
N SER A 45 3.21 -0.29 4.84
CA SER A 45 2.86 -0.03 6.24
C SER A 45 1.68 0.93 6.36
N ALA A 46 1.68 2.04 5.61
CA ALA A 46 0.57 2.97 5.58
C ALA A 46 -0.73 2.30 5.09
N ALA A 47 -0.67 1.52 3.99
CA ALA A 47 -1.82 0.80 3.48
C ALA A 47 -2.38 -0.22 4.50
N ALA A 48 -1.51 -0.90 5.26
CA ALA A 48 -1.94 -1.84 6.30
C ALA A 48 -2.66 -1.12 7.46
N LEU A 49 -2.16 0.04 7.90
CA LEU A 49 -2.80 0.86 8.93
C LEU A 49 -4.15 1.40 8.47
N ILE A 50 -4.21 1.94 7.25
CA ILE A 50 -5.45 2.41 6.63
C ILE A 50 -6.46 1.26 6.54
N LEU A 51 -6.04 0.07 6.10
CA LEU A 51 -6.92 -1.09 6.02
C LEU A 51 -7.49 -1.45 7.40
N GLN A 52 -6.66 -1.45 8.44
CA GLN A 52 -7.11 -1.75 9.80
C GLN A 52 -8.16 -0.76 10.29
N ASN A 53 -7.95 0.54 10.06
CA ASN A 53 -8.91 1.58 10.46
C ASN A 53 -10.22 1.47 9.67
N VAL A 54 -10.13 1.27 8.35
CA VAL A 54 -11.31 1.10 7.48
C VAL A 54 -12.11 -0.15 7.84
N ASP A 55 -11.45 -1.28 8.08
CA ASP A 55 -12.13 -2.52 8.49
C ASP A 55 -12.81 -2.34 9.86
N ALA A 56 -12.16 -1.68 10.81
CA ALA A 56 -12.77 -1.37 12.11
C ALA A 56 -14.02 -0.47 11.98
N ASP A 57 -13.94 0.61 11.19
CA ASP A 57 -15.08 1.51 10.95
C ASP A 57 -16.23 0.80 10.23
N LEU A 58 -15.90 -0.07 9.27
CA LEU A 58 -16.87 -0.86 8.51
C LEU A 58 -17.61 -1.86 9.40
N GLN A 59 -16.88 -2.57 10.27
CA GLN A 59 -17.47 -3.52 11.23
C GLN A 59 -18.28 -2.83 12.32
N ALA A 60 -17.87 -1.63 12.74
CA ALA A 60 -18.61 -0.81 13.69
C ALA A 60 -19.84 -0.12 13.06
N GLY A 61 -19.92 -0.05 11.73
CA GLY A 61 -20.94 0.73 11.03
C GLY A 61 -20.84 2.23 11.35
N ALA A 62 -19.62 2.76 11.44
CA ALA A 62 -19.35 4.12 11.84
C ALA A 62 -19.05 5.05 10.64
N GLY A 63 -19.14 6.36 10.88
CA GLY A 63 -18.77 7.37 9.90
C GLY A 63 -19.53 7.24 8.58
N VAL A 64 -18.80 7.28 7.46
CA VAL A 64 -19.34 7.17 6.10
C VAL A 64 -19.99 5.79 5.85
N PHE A 65 -19.58 4.76 6.58
CA PHE A 65 -20.08 3.41 6.44
C PHE A 65 -21.34 3.13 7.28
N ALA A 66 -21.80 4.08 8.09
CA ALA A 66 -23.07 3.93 8.81
C ALA A 66 -24.26 3.65 7.88
N ALA A 67 -24.21 4.13 6.63
CA ALA A 67 -25.22 3.83 5.61
C ALA A 67 -25.26 2.36 5.17
N LEU A 68 -24.20 1.58 5.44
CA LEU A 68 -24.11 0.14 5.15
C LEU A 68 -24.69 -0.75 6.25
N THR A 69 -25.18 -0.16 7.35
CA THR A 69 -25.76 -0.91 8.47
C THR A 69 -27.05 -1.64 8.09
N GLU A 70 -27.75 -1.23 7.03
CA GLU A 70 -28.89 -1.99 6.50
C GLU A 70 -28.52 -2.77 5.24
N PRO A 71 -28.94 -4.05 5.12
CA PRO A 71 -28.67 -4.87 3.96
C PRO A 71 -29.33 -4.28 2.71
N SER A 72 -28.55 -3.54 1.92
CA SER A 72 -29.00 -2.97 0.65
C SER A 72 -29.19 -4.06 -0.40
N ALA A 73 -30.22 -3.89 -1.23
CA ALA A 73 -30.47 -4.76 -2.38
C ALA A 73 -29.52 -4.48 -3.56
N ALA A 74 -28.79 -3.36 -3.52
CA ALA A 74 -27.84 -2.96 -4.55
C ALA A 74 -26.42 -2.86 -3.98
N ALA A 75 -25.43 -3.11 -4.83
CA ALA A 75 -24.03 -2.87 -4.47
C ALA A 75 -23.80 -1.37 -4.23
N GLN A 76 -23.06 -1.05 -3.17
CA GLN A 76 -22.71 0.33 -2.82
C GLN A 76 -21.21 0.53 -2.89
N SER A 77 -20.77 1.70 -3.35
CA SER A 77 -19.35 2.03 -3.44
C SER A 77 -19.07 3.37 -2.76
N PHE A 78 -18.09 3.38 -1.87
CA PHE A 78 -17.60 4.57 -1.18
C PHE A 78 -16.17 4.84 -1.59
N THR A 79 -15.79 6.11 -1.66
CA THR A 79 -14.41 6.52 -1.91
C THR A 79 -14.02 7.58 -0.89
N ILE A 80 -12.95 7.32 -0.16
CA ILE A 80 -12.46 8.18 0.92
C ILE A 80 -10.94 8.32 0.77
N CYS A 81 -10.40 9.49 1.10
CA CYS A 81 -8.97 9.76 1.07
C CYS A 81 -8.38 9.67 2.48
N TYR A 82 -7.14 9.21 2.59
CA TYR A 82 -6.40 8.97 3.83
C TYR A 82 -4.96 9.46 3.73
N ASN A 83 -4.40 9.91 4.85
CA ASN A 83 -2.98 10.22 4.99
C ASN A 83 -2.14 8.96 5.32
N ALA A 84 -0.82 9.11 5.45
CA ALA A 84 0.09 7.99 5.72
C ALA A 84 -0.06 7.45 7.16
N GLU A 85 -0.63 8.25 8.05
CA GLU A 85 -0.90 7.95 9.45
C GLU A 85 -2.20 7.14 9.64
N GLY A 86 -2.98 6.96 8.56
CA GLY A 86 -4.22 6.19 8.59
C GLY A 86 -5.46 6.99 8.98
N GLU A 87 -5.38 8.32 8.97
CA GLU A 87 -6.51 9.22 9.24
C GLU A 87 -7.17 9.70 7.95
N GLN A 88 -8.47 9.98 8.01
CA GLN A 88 -9.21 10.52 6.88
C GLN A 88 -8.77 11.96 6.61
N ASP A 89 -8.36 12.21 5.37
CA ASP A 89 -7.89 13.52 4.92
C ASP A 89 -8.34 13.72 3.48
N ALA A 90 -8.99 14.86 3.18
CA ALA A 90 -9.51 15.17 1.85
C ALA A 90 -8.40 15.24 0.79
N ASP A 91 -7.21 15.71 1.19
CA ASP A 91 -6.02 15.84 0.35
C ASP A 91 -4.99 14.71 0.62
N GLY A 92 -5.44 13.64 1.29
CA GLY A 92 -4.61 12.49 1.64
C GLY A 92 -3.99 11.80 0.43
N ALA A 93 -2.74 11.34 0.60
CA ALA A 93 -1.96 10.67 -0.45
C ALA A 93 -2.51 9.29 -0.86
N TYR A 94 -3.40 8.70 -0.05
CA TYR A 94 -3.99 7.40 -0.30
C TYR A 94 -5.49 7.52 -0.53
N ARG A 95 -6.01 6.73 -1.45
CA ARG A 95 -7.43 6.63 -1.75
C ARG A 95 -7.91 5.22 -1.48
N VAL A 96 -8.94 5.11 -0.66
CA VAL A 96 -9.62 3.88 -0.31
C VAL A 96 -10.95 3.82 -1.05
N GLN A 97 -11.18 2.73 -1.77
CA GLN A 97 -12.47 2.40 -2.36
C GLN A 97 -13.04 1.20 -1.63
N VAL A 98 -14.26 1.33 -1.10
CA VAL A 98 -14.98 0.24 -0.45
C VAL A 98 -16.19 -0.08 -1.28
N ARG A 99 -16.28 -1.31 -1.76
CA ARG A 99 -17.42 -1.82 -2.54
C ARG A 99 -18.14 -2.88 -1.74
N ALA A 100 -19.28 -2.53 -1.18
CA ALA A 100 -20.18 -3.47 -0.51
C ALA A 100 -21.05 -4.18 -1.54
N GLU A 101 -21.05 -5.50 -1.51
CA GLU A 101 -21.94 -6.35 -2.27
C GLU A 101 -23.30 -6.50 -1.58
N PRO A 102 -24.38 -6.76 -2.35
CA PRO A 102 -25.71 -6.93 -1.77
C PRO A 102 -25.74 -8.11 -0.78
N ALA A 103 -26.55 -7.95 0.25
CA ALA A 103 -26.62 -8.93 1.33
C ALA A 103 -27.15 -10.29 0.85
N SER A 104 -26.40 -11.34 1.17
CA SER A 104 -26.80 -12.72 0.94
C SER A 104 -27.50 -13.31 2.17
N ALA A 105 -28.52 -14.12 1.92
CA ALA A 105 -29.20 -14.86 2.98
C ALA A 105 -28.35 -16.06 3.40
N GLY A 106 -27.74 -15.98 4.58
CA GLY A 106 -27.03 -17.10 5.21
C GLY A 106 -27.90 -17.86 6.20
N LYS A 107 -27.46 -19.08 6.56
CA LYS A 107 -28.14 -19.92 7.58
C LYS A 107 -28.24 -19.25 8.97
N ASN A 108 -27.36 -18.28 9.27
CA ASN A 108 -27.25 -17.61 10.57
C ASN A 108 -27.65 -16.12 10.54
N GLY A 109 -28.28 -15.63 9.46
CA GLY A 109 -28.64 -14.22 9.29
C GLY A 109 -28.26 -13.67 7.91
N ARG A 110 -28.46 -12.36 7.70
CA ARG A 110 -27.98 -11.66 6.50
C ARG A 110 -26.52 -11.26 6.72
N TYR A 111 -25.68 -11.51 5.73
CA TYR A 111 -24.31 -11.01 5.70
C TYR A 111 -24.08 -10.32 4.36
N TRP A 112 -23.13 -9.40 4.32
CA TRP A 112 -22.67 -8.77 3.10
C TRP A 112 -21.15 -8.76 3.08
N THR A 113 -20.59 -8.75 1.89
CA THR A 113 -19.14 -8.74 1.65
C THR A 113 -18.73 -7.36 1.18
N ALA A 114 -17.56 -6.90 1.59
CA ALA A 114 -17.01 -5.63 1.15
C ALA A 114 -15.61 -5.83 0.61
N GLU A 115 -15.41 -5.42 -0.64
CA GLU A 115 -14.09 -5.31 -1.23
C GLU A 115 -13.50 -3.94 -0.87
N ILE A 116 -12.34 -3.94 -0.21
CA ILE A 116 -11.59 -2.74 0.14
C ILE A 116 -10.35 -2.69 -0.76
N VAL A 117 -10.22 -1.62 -1.54
CA VAL A 117 -9.08 -1.36 -2.41
C VAL A 117 -8.38 -0.10 -1.96
N ILE A 118 -7.08 -0.20 -1.66
CA ILE A 118 -6.24 0.93 -1.28
C ILE A 118 -5.27 1.22 -2.42
N SER A 119 -5.31 2.46 -2.89
CA SER A 119 -4.48 2.98 -3.99
C SER A 119 -3.86 4.32 -3.60
N ASP A 120 -2.92 4.80 -4.40
CA ASP A 120 -2.51 6.21 -4.36
C ASP A 120 -3.67 7.15 -4.73
N ALA A 121 -3.53 8.43 -4.40
CA ALA A 121 -4.52 9.47 -4.70
C ALA A 121 -4.92 9.50 -6.20
N ASP A 122 -3.95 9.28 -7.09
CA ASP A 122 -4.10 9.30 -8.56
C ASP A 122 -4.58 7.95 -9.14
N ARG A 123 -4.77 6.92 -8.28
CA ARG A 123 -5.23 5.56 -8.64
C ARG A 123 -4.31 4.80 -9.60
N THR A 124 -3.06 5.21 -9.72
CA THR A 124 -2.06 4.58 -10.60
C THR A 124 -1.54 3.26 -10.05
N THR A 125 -1.39 3.17 -8.73
CA THR A 125 -0.78 2.07 -8.00
C THR A 125 -1.73 1.55 -6.94
N ARG A 126 -2.05 0.25 -7.01
CA ARG A 126 -2.83 -0.44 -5.98
C ARG A 126 -1.88 -1.11 -4.99
N TYR A 127 -2.02 -0.76 -3.72
CA TYR A 127 -1.19 -1.31 -2.64
C TYR A 127 -1.84 -2.51 -1.98
N THR A 128 -3.17 -2.52 -1.86
CA THR A 128 -3.88 -3.59 -1.13
C THR A 128 -5.28 -3.81 -1.69
N VAL A 129 -5.69 -5.08 -1.76
CA VAL A 129 -7.07 -5.50 -2.00
C VAL A 129 -7.42 -6.51 -0.91
N ALA A 130 -8.43 -6.19 -0.12
CA ALA A 130 -8.94 -7.05 0.94
C ALA A 130 -10.43 -7.27 0.75
N ASN A 131 -10.92 -8.44 1.13
CA ASN A 131 -12.35 -8.73 1.14
C ASN A 131 -12.74 -9.07 2.57
N THR A 132 -13.70 -8.34 3.12
CA THR A 132 -14.15 -8.49 4.51
C THR A 132 -15.63 -8.85 4.52
N ALA A 133 -16.01 -9.76 5.41
CA ALA A 133 -17.40 -10.14 5.59
C ALA A 133 -17.96 -9.39 6.79
N CYS A 134 -19.07 -8.68 6.57
CA CYS A 134 -19.78 -7.95 7.60
C CYS A 134 -21.08 -8.68 7.92
N TYR A 135 -21.27 -9.02 9.20
CA TYR A 135 -22.44 -9.74 9.67
C TYR A 135 -23.50 -8.77 10.15
N TYR A 136 -24.69 -8.83 9.54
CA TYR A 136 -25.85 -8.13 10.06
C TYR A 136 -26.57 -9.02 11.08
N LYS A 137 -26.33 -8.77 12.36
CA LYS A 137 -27.19 -9.32 13.43
C LYS A 137 -28.39 -8.38 13.55
N LYS A 138 -29.55 -8.81 13.03
CA LYS A 138 -30.81 -8.08 13.24
C LYS A 138 -30.97 -7.82 14.74
N GLY A 139 -30.86 -6.56 15.14
CA GLY A 139 -31.14 -6.15 16.50
C GLY A 139 -32.53 -6.63 16.88
N ALA A 140 -32.64 -7.31 18.01
CA ALA A 140 -33.91 -7.53 18.65
C ALA A 140 -34.45 -6.16 19.06
N ALA A 141 -35.40 -5.66 18.28
CA ALA A 141 -36.34 -4.62 18.67
C ALA A 141 -37.72 -5.08 18.19
#